data_AF-A0A923KW59-F1
#
_entry.id   AF-A0A923KW59-F1
#
_cell.length_a   1.000
_cell.length_b   1.000
_cell.length_c   1.000
_cell.angle_alpha   90.00
_cell.angle_beta   90.00
_cell.angle_gamma   90.00
#
_symmetry.space_group_name_H-M   'P 1'
#
loop_
_entity.id
_entity.type
_entity.pdbx_description
1 polymer ?
#
loop_
_entity_poly.entity_id
_entity_poly.type
_entity_poly.pdbx_seq_one_letter_code
_entity_poly.pdbx_strand_id
1 'polypeptide(L)'
;MSGKGPSSFDDELFDLMLRHAVIESAQAQAQQVMDAAPAAEDPFPPSERYLRRIERAHRRQKRALFVQLHRRALKTAASVLLVLFGLAATSFVTVSAVRAGFLNFLLGEASDHTKVMLSDAAEGYDLANLPEGWDAIYIPTYLPEGFQLDKVTIGKEAVIAQYIDGKNRYITITQWNRPDVSIFLDNEHGQLQPHTVNDNAALIRSDGTDTSIAWTKDDYSFLVMSSLSQNDLLNTCESLKKYEKELS
;
A
#
# COMPACT_ATOMS: atom_id res chain seq x y z
N MET A 1 75.59 22.64 -1.20
CA MET A 1 74.74 23.44 -2.10
C MET A 1 73.89 22.45 -2.88
N SER A 2 72.60 22.38 -2.56
CA SER A 2 71.68 21.32 -3.02
C SER A 2 71.20 21.63 -4.44
N GLY A 3 71.47 20.72 -5.39
CA GLY A 3 70.97 20.79 -6.75
C GLY A 3 69.47 20.50 -6.77
N LYS A 4 68.67 21.47 -7.22
CA LYS A 4 67.25 21.27 -7.51
C LYS A 4 67.15 20.33 -8.72
N GLY A 5 66.58 19.15 -8.51
CA GLY A 5 66.19 18.23 -9.58
C GLY A 5 65.09 18.85 -10.46
N PRO A 6 64.96 18.40 -11.73
CA PRO A 6 64.03 18.98 -12.68
C PRO A 6 62.58 18.83 -12.20
N SER A 7 61.81 19.88 -12.48
CA SER A 7 60.41 20.08 -12.12
C SER A 7 59.53 19.01 -12.79
N SER A 8 58.78 18.24 -12.01
CA SER A 8 57.87 17.18 -12.55
C SER A 8 56.78 17.73 -13.48
N PHE A 9 56.54 19.04 -13.45
CA PHE A 9 55.63 19.72 -14.39
C PHE A 9 56.22 19.78 -15.81
N ASP A 10 57.55 19.85 -15.95
CA ASP A 10 58.19 19.95 -17.26
C ASP A 10 58.12 18.60 -18.00
N ASP A 11 58.22 17.49 -17.26
CA ASP A 11 58.12 16.13 -17.80
C ASP A 11 56.69 15.77 -18.24
N GLU A 12 55.66 16.17 -17.48
CA GLU A 12 54.25 15.99 -17.88
C GLU A 12 53.89 16.84 -19.10
N LEU A 13 54.36 18.09 -19.14
CA LEU A 13 54.15 18.96 -20.28
C LEU A 13 54.85 18.42 -21.52
N PHE A 14 56.05 17.87 -21.36
CA PHE A 14 56.79 17.23 -22.44
C PHE A 14 56.09 15.96 -22.96
N ASP A 15 55.59 15.07 -22.09
CA ASP A 15 54.82 13.88 -22.51
C ASP A 15 53.52 14.27 -23.23
N LEU A 16 52.84 15.32 -22.76
CA LEU A 16 51.64 15.84 -23.41
C LEU A 16 51.93 16.38 -24.82
N MET A 17 53.01 17.16 -24.97
CA MET A 17 53.45 17.64 -26.29
C MET A 17 53.87 16.49 -27.20
N LEU A 18 54.53 15.46 -26.66
CA LEU A 18 54.93 14.27 -27.42
C LEU A 18 53.72 13.51 -27.95
N ARG A 19 52.72 13.25 -27.08
CA ARG A 19 51.46 12.61 -27.48
C ARG A 19 50.72 13.43 -28.52
N HIS A 20 50.68 14.75 -28.36
CA HIS A 20 50.03 15.63 -29.32
C HIS A 20 50.71 15.56 -30.69
N ALA A 21 52.04 15.62 -30.73
CA ALA A 21 52.81 15.51 -31.96
C ALA A 21 52.66 14.13 -32.65
N VAL A 22 52.56 13.04 -31.87
CA VAL A 22 52.26 11.70 -32.42
C VAL A 22 50.87 11.65 -33.03
N ILE A 23 49.86 12.23 -32.39
CA ILE A 23 48.50 12.30 -32.92
C ILE A 23 48.45 13.16 -34.18
N GLU A 24 49.08 14.33 -34.17
CA GLU A 24 49.11 15.22 -35.33
C GLU A 24 49.85 14.59 -36.51
N SER A 25 50.97 13.90 -36.28
CA SER A 25 51.69 13.19 -37.33
C SER A 25 50.90 12.00 -37.89
N ALA A 26 50.20 11.25 -37.04
CA ALA A 26 49.30 10.18 -37.48
C ALA A 26 48.11 10.73 -38.29
N GLN A 27 47.55 11.87 -37.88
CA GLN A 27 46.48 12.56 -38.61
C GLN A 27 46.98 13.12 -39.94
N ALA A 28 48.16 13.75 -39.96
CA ALA A 28 48.76 14.28 -41.17
C ALA A 28 49.11 13.16 -42.17
N GLN A 29 49.59 12.01 -41.69
CA GLN A 29 49.80 10.82 -42.53
C GLN A 29 48.48 10.24 -43.05
N ALA A 30 47.44 10.14 -42.20
CA ALA A 30 46.12 9.70 -42.64
C ALA A 30 45.52 10.65 -43.69
N GLN A 31 45.70 11.96 -43.51
CA GLN A 31 45.25 12.98 -44.44
C GLN A 31 46.06 12.93 -45.75
N GLN A 32 47.38 12.75 -45.70
CA GLN A 32 48.20 12.53 -46.90
C GLN A 32 47.80 11.28 -47.66
N VAL A 33 47.46 10.18 -46.97
CA VAL A 33 46.96 8.95 -47.61
C VAL A 33 45.57 9.17 -48.21
N MET A 34 44.71 9.97 -47.57
CA MET A 34 43.40 10.36 -48.12
C MET A 34 43.52 11.30 -49.33
N ASP A 35 44.47 12.25 -49.30
CA ASP A 35 44.67 13.26 -50.35
C ASP A 35 45.45 12.67 -51.55
N ALA A 36 46.33 11.70 -51.31
CA ALA A 36 47.06 10.96 -52.35
C ALA A 36 46.29 9.75 -52.90
N ALA A 37 45.23 9.31 -52.22
CA ALA A 37 44.29 8.38 -52.80
C ALA A 37 43.57 9.10 -53.96
N PRO A 38 43.53 8.52 -55.18
CA PRO A 38 42.67 9.06 -56.22
C PRO A 38 41.26 9.16 -55.64
N ALA A 39 40.57 10.28 -55.87
CA ALA A 39 39.19 10.45 -55.47
C ALA A 39 38.42 9.23 -56.00
N ALA A 40 38.14 8.26 -55.13
CA ALA A 40 37.34 7.11 -55.50
C ALA A 40 35.97 7.69 -55.84
N GLU A 41 35.61 7.66 -57.13
CA GLU A 41 34.35 8.22 -57.63
C GLU A 41 33.11 7.57 -57.01
N ASP A 42 33.28 6.54 -56.18
CA ASP A 42 32.20 6.04 -55.32
C ASP A 42 32.75 5.45 -54.02
N PRO A 43 32.18 5.78 -52.84
CA PRO A 43 32.41 5.03 -51.63
C PRO A 43 31.92 3.59 -51.89
N PHE A 44 32.83 2.61 -51.83
CA PHE A 44 32.46 1.21 -52.02
C PHE A 44 31.32 0.86 -51.03
N PRO A 45 30.09 0.55 -51.51
CA PRO A 45 28.99 0.31 -50.61
C PRO A 45 29.33 -0.88 -49.71
N PRO A 46 29.08 -0.81 -48.39
CA PRO A 46 29.39 -1.92 -47.50
C PRO A 46 28.67 -3.16 -48.00
N SER A 47 29.40 -4.27 -48.19
CA SER A 47 28.80 -5.50 -48.73
C SER A 47 27.49 -5.85 -47.99
N GLU A 48 26.47 -6.35 -48.69
CA GLU A 48 25.19 -6.70 -48.04
C GLU A 48 25.37 -7.64 -46.84
N ARG A 49 26.40 -8.49 -46.86
CA ARG A 49 26.77 -9.35 -45.73
C ARG A 49 27.19 -8.55 -44.50
N TYR A 50 27.91 -7.45 -44.67
CA TYR A 50 28.33 -6.56 -43.59
C TYR A 50 27.14 -5.78 -43.00
N LEU A 51 26.28 -5.21 -43.85
CA LEU A 51 25.06 -4.53 -43.42
C LEU A 51 24.11 -5.48 -42.65
N ARG A 52 23.89 -6.70 -43.16
CA ARG A 52 23.10 -7.72 -42.44
C ARG A 52 23.73 -8.10 -41.10
N ARG A 53 25.05 -8.06 -40.96
CA ARG A 53 25.74 -8.36 -39.70
C ARG A 53 25.55 -7.26 -38.66
N ILE A 54 25.65 -5.99 -39.09
CA ILE A 54 25.33 -4.82 -38.27
C ILE A 54 23.86 -4.85 -37.84
N GLU A 55 22.95 -5.09 -38.77
CA GLU A 55 21.52 -5.10 -38.48
C GLU A 55 21.13 -6.23 -37.51
N ARG A 56 21.73 -7.42 -37.66
CA ARG A 56 21.56 -8.53 -36.71
C ARG A 56 22.11 -8.20 -35.32
N ALA A 57 23.27 -7.56 -35.23
CA ALA A 57 23.83 -7.11 -33.96
C ALA A 57 22.93 -6.08 -33.28
N HIS A 58 22.45 -5.09 -34.05
CA HIS A 58 21.56 -4.04 -33.56
C HIS A 58 20.20 -4.58 -33.09
N ARG A 59 19.62 -5.55 -33.82
CA ARG A 59 18.37 -6.23 -33.43
C ARG A 59 18.54 -7.10 -32.18
N ARG A 60 19.69 -7.79 -32.04
CA ARG A 60 20.01 -8.59 -30.83
C ARG A 60 20.14 -7.71 -29.60
N GLN A 61 20.82 -6.56 -29.72
CA GLN A 61 20.97 -5.61 -28.62
C GLN A 61 19.62 -5.01 -28.20
N LYS A 62 18.79 -4.58 -29.16
CA LYS A 62 17.42 -4.09 -28.90
C LYS A 62 16.55 -5.16 -28.23
N ARG A 63 16.59 -6.42 -28.70
CA ARG A 63 15.85 -7.54 -28.08
C ARG A 63 16.32 -7.84 -26.65
N ALA A 64 17.62 -7.82 -26.39
CA ALA A 64 18.16 -8.08 -25.05
C ALA A 64 17.69 -7.03 -24.03
N LEU A 65 17.74 -5.75 -24.41
CA LEU A 65 17.24 -4.64 -23.58
C LEU A 65 15.73 -4.75 -23.36
N PHE A 66 14.96 -5.03 -24.41
CA PHE A 66 13.50 -5.17 -24.33
C PHE A 66 13.09 -6.33 -23.41
N VAL A 67 13.75 -7.48 -23.51
CA VAL A 67 13.51 -8.65 -22.65
C VAL A 67 13.91 -8.37 -21.19
N GLN A 68 15.01 -7.66 -20.94
CA GLN A 68 15.39 -7.28 -19.57
C GLN A 68 14.38 -6.30 -18.94
N LEU A 69 13.94 -5.29 -19.69
CA LEU A 69 12.92 -4.34 -19.23
C LEU A 69 11.58 -5.04 -18.96
N HIS A 70 11.13 -5.90 -19.87
CA HIS A 70 9.89 -6.66 -19.69
C HIS A 70 9.96 -7.63 -18.51
N ARG A 71 11.09 -8.31 -18.29
CA ARG A 71 11.27 -9.19 -17.11
C ARG A 71 11.23 -8.42 -15.80
N ARG A 72 11.79 -7.20 -15.75
CA ARG A 72 11.72 -6.35 -14.56
C ARG A 72 10.28 -5.88 -14.32
N ALA A 73 9.62 -5.36 -15.35
CA ALA A 73 8.22 -4.92 -15.27
C ALA A 73 7.28 -6.07 -14.86
N LEU A 74 7.48 -7.27 -15.42
CA LEU A 74 6.67 -8.45 -15.07
C LEU A 74 6.90 -8.92 -13.63
N LYS A 75 8.15 -8.86 -13.13
CA LYS A 75 8.44 -9.18 -11.73
C LYS A 75 7.80 -8.18 -10.76
N THR A 76 7.87 -6.89 -11.08
CA THR A 76 7.23 -5.83 -10.28
C THR A 76 5.70 -5.94 -10.31
N ALA A 77 5.12 -6.19 -11.49
CA ALA A 77 3.68 -6.42 -11.62
C ALA A 77 3.23 -7.68 -10.85
N ALA A 78 4.00 -8.77 -10.94
CA ALA A 78 3.71 -10.00 -10.20
C ALA A 78 3.79 -9.78 -8.68
N SER A 79 4.78 -9.03 -8.17
CA SER A 79 4.86 -8.73 -6.73
C SER A 79 3.71 -7.84 -6.26
N VAL A 80 3.30 -6.85 -7.07
CA VAL A 80 2.15 -5.99 -6.75
C VAL A 80 0.86 -6.81 -6.74
N LEU A 81 0.65 -7.67 -7.73
CA LEU A 81 -0.49 -8.59 -7.76
C LEU A 81 -0.48 -9.57 -6.58
N LEU A 82 0.68 -10.08 -6.17
CA LEU A 82 0.78 -10.99 -5.02
C LEU A 82 0.39 -10.29 -3.71
N VAL A 83 0.79 -9.02 -3.53
CA VAL A 83 0.35 -8.20 -2.38
C VAL A 83 -1.16 -7.93 -2.46
N LEU A 84 -1.67 -7.54 -3.62
CA LEU A 84 -3.10 -7.27 -3.82
C LEU A 84 -3.97 -8.52 -3.58
N PHE A 85 -3.57 -9.67 -4.13
CA PHE A 85 -4.27 -10.94 -3.92
C PHE A 85 -4.11 -11.46 -2.49
N GLY A 86 -2.95 -11.25 -1.86
CA GLY A 86 -2.73 -11.58 -0.46
C GLY A 86 -3.65 -10.79 0.47
N LEU A 87 -3.79 -9.49 0.27
CA LEU A 87 -4.72 -8.62 1.00
C LEU A 87 -6.19 -8.99 0.73
N ALA A 88 -6.53 -9.35 -0.51
CA ALA A 88 -7.88 -9.75 -0.86
C ALA A 88 -8.28 -11.11 -0.24
N ALA A 89 -7.39 -12.11 -0.28
CA ALA A 89 -7.69 -13.47 0.18
C ALA A 89 -7.88 -13.57 1.71
N THR A 90 -7.12 -12.80 2.49
CA THR A 90 -7.30 -12.75 3.96
C THR A 90 -8.57 -11.99 4.35
N SER A 91 -8.98 -11.01 3.53
CA SER A 91 -10.21 -10.25 3.76
C SER A 91 -11.44 -11.14 3.67
N PHE A 92 -11.62 -11.95 2.61
CA PHE A 92 -12.87 -12.70 2.43
C PHE A 92 -13.22 -13.69 3.55
N VAL A 93 -12.23 -14.36 4.15
CA VAL A 93 -12.46 -15.38 5.19
C VAL A 93 -12.70 -14.77 6.58
N THR A 94 -12.12 -13.60 6.86
CA THR A 94 -12.30 -12.90 8.14
C THR A 94 -13.63 -12.15 8.18
N VAL A 95 -14.08 -11.57 7.06
CA VAL A 95 -15.36 -10.83 6.98
C VAL A 95 -16.55 -11.70 7.39
N SER A 96 -16.62 -12.94 6.88
CA SER A 96 -17.80 -13.80 7.08
C SER A 96 -17.93 -14.25 8.52
N ALA A 97 -16.83 -14.61 9.18
CA ALA A 97 -16.83 -15.04 10.58
C ALA A 97 -17.13 -13.90 11.55
N VAL A 98 -16.55 -12.71 11.33
CA VAL A 98 -16.80 -11.53 12.20
C VAL A 98 -18.25 -11.08 12.10
N ARG A 99 -18.76 -10.96 10.87
CA ARG A 99 -20.16 -10.62 10.61
C ARG A 99 -21.11 -11.66 11.16
N ALA A 100 -20.88 -12.95 10.87
CA ALA A 100 -21.73 -14.03 11.35
C ALA A 100 -21.73 -14.10 12.89
N GLY A 101 -20.59 -13.90 13.54
CA GLY A 101 -20.49 -13.82 14.99
C GLY A 101 -21.33 -12.68 15.58
N PHE A 102 -21.23 -11.48 15.01
CA PHE A 102 -21.99 -10.31 15.45
C PHE A 102 -23.49 -10.52 15.29
N LEU A 103 -23.92 -10.95 14.10
CA LEU A 103 -25.34 -11.19 13.82
C LEU A 103 -25.90 -12.35 14.66
N ASN A 104 -25.13 -13.42 14.86
CA ASN A 104 -25.52 -14.51 15.76
C ASN A 104 -25.66 -14.04 17.20
N PHE A 105 -24.86 -13.07 17.65
CA PHE A 105 -25.07 -12.45 18.95
C PHE A 105 -26.39 -11.67 18.98
N LEU A 106 -26.60 -10.75 18.02
CA LEU A 106 -27.83 -9.95 17.92
C LEU A 106 -29.11 -10.81 17.87
N LEU A 107 -29.05 -11.95 17.18
CA LEU A 107 -30.18 -12.86 16.97
C LEU A 107 -30.28 -13.91 18.09
N GLY A 108 -29.15 -14.33 18.65
CA GLY A 108 -29.05 -15.40 19.64
C GLY A 108 -29.49 -14.99 21.04
N GLU A 109 -29.35 -13.72 21.41
CA GLU A 109 -29.87 -13.21 22.69
C GLU A 109 -31.41 -13.16 22.72
N ALA A 110 -32.08 -13.30 21.56
CA ALA A 110 -33.54 -13.30 21.44
C ALA A 110 -34.19 -14.69 21.63
N SER A 111 -33.45 -15.79 21.72
CA SER A 111 -34.05 -17.10 22.02
C SER A 111 -33.09 -18.09 22.67
N ASP A 112 -33.48 -18.58 23.85
CA ASP A 112 -33.06 -19.91 24.31
C ASP A 112 -33.29 -20.90 23.15
N HIS A 113 -32.21 -21.49 22.63
CA HIS A 113 -32.20 -22.62 21.70
C HIS A 113 -32.40 -22.39 20.18
N THR A 114 -31.87 -21.32 19.56
CA THR A 114 -31.75 -21.31 18.09
C THR A 114 -30.30 -21.18 17.61
N LYS A 115 -29.71 -22.33 17.26
CA LYS A 115 -28.43 -22.40 16.53
C LYS A 115 -28.72 -22.07 15.06
N VAL A 116 -28.81 -20.78 14.73
CA VAL A 116 -29.01 -20.34 13.35
C VAL A 116 -27.70 -20.52 12.57
N MET A 117 -27.68 -21.51 11.68
CA MET A 117 -26.63 -21.60 10.67
C MET A 117 -26.91 -20.54 9.61
N LEU A 118 -26.19 -19.42 9.66
CA LEU A 118 -26.15 -18.49 8.53
C LEU A 118 -25.47 -19.19 7.35
N SER A 119 -26.27 -19.50 6.33
CA SER A 119 -25.78 -19.92 5.03
C SER A 119 -25.25 -18.67 4.33
N ASP A 120 -24.07 -18.78 3.71
CA ASP A 120 -23.34 -17.68 3.06
C ASP A 120 -24.01 -17.13 1.77
N ALA A 121 -25.32 -17.18 1.65
CA ALA A 121 -26.04 -16.85 0.44
C ALA A 121 -27.14 -15.79 0.69
N ALA A 122 -26.91 -14.62 0.07
CA ALA A 122 -27.91 -13.71 -0.50
C ALA A 122 -29.09 -13.23 0.37
N GLU A 123 -29.14 -11.89 0.50
CA GLU A 123 -30.35 -11.06 0.71
C GLU A 123 -31.04 -11.14 2.07
N GLY A 124 -31.07 -9.98 2.76
CA GLY A 124 -31.89 -9.70 3.93
C GLY A 124 -31.34 -10.24 5.26
N TYR A 125 -30.67 -9.38 6.03
CA TYR A 125 -30.42 -9.67 7.44
C TYR A 125 -31.58 -9.11 8.27
N ASP A 126 -32.25 -9.97 9.04
CA ASP A 126 -33.32 -9.55 9.93
C ASP A 126 -32.75 -8.84 11.17
N LEU A 127 -32.60 -7.52 11.09
CA LEU A 127 -32.24 -6.65 12.21
C LEU A 127 -33.48 -6.20 13.01
N ALA A 128 -34.62 -6.91 12.94
CA ALA A 128 -35.86 -6.56 13.63
C ALA A 128 -35.66 -6.27 15.13
N ASN A 129 -34.73 -6.98 15.78
CA ASN A 129 -34.44 -6.86 17.20
C ASN A 129 -33.69 -5.57 17.60
N LEU A 130 -33.26 -4.75 16.63
CA LEU A 130 -32.68 -3.45 16.96
C LEU A 130 -33.73 -2.55 17.63
N PRO A 131 -33.37 -1.84 18.72
CA PRO A 131 -34.27 -0.91 19.39
C PRO A 131 -34.84 0.14 18.46
N GLU A 132 -35.98 0.73 18.85
CA GLU A 132 -36.55 1.88 18.15
C GLU A 132 -35.53 3.03 18.08
N GLY A 133 -35.42 3.67 16.91
CA GLY A 133 -34.40 4.69 16.63
C GLY A 133 -33.10 4.16 16.04
N TRP A 134 -33.05 2.89 15.63
CA TRP A 134 -31.93 2.29 14.90
C TRP A 134 -32.35 1.85 13.49
N ASP A 135 -31.78 2.52 12.49
CA ASP A 135 -32.00 2.19 11.07
C ASP A 135 -30.85 1.35 10.48
N ALA A 136 -29.67 1.39 11.11
CA ALA A 136 -28.50 0.64 10.65
C ALA A 136 -27.47 0.41 11.75
N ILE A 137 -26.68 -0.65 11.59
CA ILE A 137 -25.48 -0.94 12.39
C ILE A 137 -24.25 -1.04 11.51
N TYR A 138 -23.09 -0.72 12.07
CA TYR A 138 -21.81 -0.87 11.40
C TYR A 138 -21.04 -2.03 12.00
N ILE A 139 -20.62 -2.96 11.14
CA ILE A 139 -19.84 -4.14 11.54
C ILE A 139 -18.51 -4.09 10.79
N PRO A 140 -17.36 -4.29 11.47
CA PRO A 140 -16.06 -4.34 10.81
C PRO A 140 -15.99 -5.53 9.86
N THR A 141 -15.51 -5.29 8.64
CA THR A 141 -15.21 -6.36 7.69
C THR A 141 -13.77 -6.86 7.82
N TYR A 142 -12.93 -6.17 8.61
CA TYR A 142 -11.57 -6.58 8.91
C TYR A 142 -11.32 -6.45 10.41
N LEU A 143 -10.69 -7.48 10.97
CA LEU A 143 -10.06 -7.41 12.28
C LEU A 143 -8.61 -7.88 12.15
N PRO A 144 -7.68 -7.35 12.95
CA PRO A 144 -6.33 -7.87 13.03
C PRO A 144 -6.32 -9.35 13.42
N GLU A 145 -5.28 -10.07 13.00
CA GLU A 145 -5.18 -11.50 13.23
C GLU A 145 -5.28 -11.85 14.73
N GLY A 146 -6.10 -12.87 15.02
CA GLY A 146 -6.31 -13.40 16.37
C GLY A 146 -7.45 -12.74 17.15
N PHE A 147 -8.03 -11.64 16.67
CA PHE A 147 -9.19 -11.03 17.29
C PHE A 147 -10.48 -11.80 16.95
N GLN A 148 -11.33 -11.96 17.96
CA GLN A 148 -12.65 -12.57 17.85
C GLN A 148 -13.66 -11.74 18.63
N LEU A 149 -14.93 -11.81 18.22
CA LEU A 149 -16.01 -11.16 18.95
C LEU A 149 -16.17 -11.82 20.32
N ASP A 150 -16.12 -11.01 21.38
CA ASP A 150 -16.33 -11.44 22.76
C ASP A 150 -17.76 -11.15 23.21
N LYS A 151 -18.20 -9.90 23.01
CA LYS A 151 -19.48 -9.41 23.52
C LYS A 151 -20.04 -8.29 22.65
N VAL A 152 -21.36 -8.24 22.51
CA VAL A 152 -22.09 -7.04 22.06
C VAL A 152 -23.03 -6.59 23.18
N THR A 153 -23.19 -5.29 23.35
CA THR A 153 -24.20 -4.70 24.24
C THR A 153 -25.03 -3.74 23.42
N ILE A 154 -26.34 -3.98 23.38
CA ILE A 154 -27.29 -3.15 22.65
C ILE A 154 -28.06 -2.30 23.68
N GLY A 155 -27.89 -0.99 23.58
CA GLY A 155 -28.66 -0.01 24.33
C GLY A 155 -29.58 0.78 23.40
N LYS A 156 -30.45 1.60 23.99
CA LYS A 156 -31.35 2.48 23.24
C LYS A 156 -30.59 3.46 22.32
N GLU A 157 -29.48 4.00 22.80
CA GLU A 157 -28.72 5.06 22.11
C GLU A 157 -27.35 4.60 21.59
N ALA A 158 -26.86 3.43 22.02
CA ALA A 158 -25.54 2.95 21.65
C ALA A 158 -25.50 1.43 21.47
N VAL A 159 -24.71 0.97 20.51
CA VAL A 159 -24.27 -0.42 20.37
C VAL A 159 -22.78 -0.47 20.64
N ILE A 160 -22.36 -1.36 21.53
CA ILE A 160 -20.96 -1.56 21.91
C ILE A 160 -20.57 -2.98 21.55
N ALA A 161 -19.55 -3.16 20.72
CA ALA A 161 -18.99 -4.46 20.39
C ALA A 161 -17.53 -4.55 20.85
N GLN A 162 -17.23 -5.62 21.59
CA GLN A 162 -15.93 -5.92 22.16
C GLN A 162 -15.33 -7.12 21.45
N TYR A 163 -14.10 -6.96 21.00
CA TYR A 163 -13.30 -8.01 20.40
C TYR A 163 -12.04 -8.19 21.22
N ILE A 164 -11.65 -9.44 21.45
CA ILE A 164 -10.45 -9.79 22.20
C ILE A 164 -9.59 -10.76 21.40
N ASP A 165 -8.29 -10.76 21.69
CA ASP A 165 -7.37 -11.79 21.19
C ASP A 165 -6.83 -12.67 22.33
N GLY A 166 -6.09 -13.72 21.95
CA GLY A 166 -5.44 -14.63 22.91
C GLY A 166 -4.34 -14.01 23.78
N LYS A 167 -4.05 -12.71 23.61
CA LYS A 167 -3.06 -11.94 24.40
C LYS A 167 -3.72 -10.85 25.24
N ASN A 168 -5.05 -10.89 25.39
CA ASN A 168 -5.82 -9.89 26.14
C ASN A 168 -5.70 -8.46 25.58
N ARG A 169 -5.35 -8.32 24.29
CA ARG A 169 -5.56 -7.09 23.54
C ARG A 169 -7.03 -6.99 23.19
N TYR A 170 -7.53 -5.77 23.08
CA TYR A 170 -8.95 -5.52 22.88
C TYR A 170 -9.19 -4.50 21.78
N ILE A 171 -10.34 -4.60 21.12
CA ILE A 171 -10.93 -3.55 20.29
C ILE A 171 -12.36 -3.37 20.79
N THR A 172 -12.70 -2.15 21.20
CA THR A 172 -14.07 -1.77 21.55
C THR A 172 -14.58 -0.79 20.52
N ILE A 173 -15.65 -1.16 19.83
CA ILE A 173 -16.33 -0.31 18.85
C ILE A 173 -17.64 0.14 19.48
N THR A 174 -17.79 1.44 19.68
CA THR A 174 -19.05 2.04 20.12
C THR A 174 -19.64 2.84 18.97
N GLN A 175 -20.87 2.52 18.58
CA GLN A 175 -21.69 3.27 17.65
C GLN A 175 -22.84 3.91 18.43
N TRP A 176 -23.10 5.19 18.21
CA TRP A 176 -24.30 5.86 18.68
C TRP A 176 -25.24 6.16 17.51
N ASN A 177 -26.54 6.04 17.72
CA ASN A 177 -27.58 6.34 16.73
C ASN A 177 -27.86 7.83 16.52
N ARG A 178 -26.88 8.68 16.82
CA ARG A 178 -26.95 10.13 16.67
C ARG A 178 -25.57 10.74 16.49
N PRO A 179 -25.44 11.88 15.79
CA PRO A 179 -24.15 12.50 15.50
C PRO A 179 -23.67 13.48 16.60
N ASP A 180 -24.55 13.93 17.49
CA ASP A 180 -24.32 15.01 18.46
C ASP A 180 -23.83 14.50 19.84
N VAL A 181 -22.98 13.48 19.84
CA VAL A 181 -22.43 12.88 21.06
C VAL A 181 -21.18 13.62 21.51
N SER A 182 -21.15 14.01 22.79
CA SER A 182 -19.93 14.53 23.42
C SER A 182 -19.00 13.38 23.78
N ILE A 183 -17.94 13.19 22.99
CA ILE A 183 -16.90 12.19 23.23
C ILE A 183 -15.74 12.87 23.97
N PHE A 184 -15.52 12.46 25.21
CA PHE A 184 -14.41 12.93 26.02
C PHE A 184 -13.18 12.05 25.77
N LEU A 185 -12.22 12.58 25.02
CA LEU A 185 -10.90 11.96 24.85
C LEU A 185 -9.94 12.61 25.85
N ASP A 186 -9.35 11.80 26.73
CA ASP A 186 -8.35 12.28 27.69
C ASP A 186 -7.11 12.80 26.95
N ASN A 187 -6.94 14.12 26.96
CA ASN A 187 -5.82 14.81 26.31
C ASN A 187 -4.67 15.12 27.29
N GLU A 188 -4.84 14.84 28.58
CA GLU A 188 -3.82 15.18 29.58
C GLU A 188 -2.58 14.28 29.45
N HIS A 189 -2.78 13.10 28.87
CA HIS A 189 -1.75 12.07 28.69
C HIS A 189 -1.53 11.62 27.23
N GLY A 190 -2.33 12.12 26.27
CA GLY A 190 -2.28 11.68 24.87
C GLY A 190 -2.27 12.83 23.86
N GLN A 191 -1.66 12.62 22.70
CA GLN A 191 -1.70 13.60 21.61
C GLN A 191 -3.01 13.47 20.82
N LEU A 192 -3.77 14.55 20.72
CA LEU A 192 -4.91 14.64 19.80
C LEU A 192 -4.44 15.04 18.41
N GLN A 193 -4.75 14.22 17.42
CA GLN A 193 -4.35 14.43 16.03
C GLN A 193 -5.57 14.35 15.10
N PRO A 194 -5.82 15.38 14.27
CA PRO A 194 -6.82 15.31 13.21
C PRO A 194 -6.44 14.25 12.17
N HIS A 195 -7.43 13.50 11.71
CA HIS A 195 -7.27 12.51 10.64
C HIS A 195 -8.56 12.36 9.83
N THR A 196 -8.59 11.38 8.93
CA THR A 196 -9.78 11.01 8.16
C THR A 196 -10.00 9.50 8.22
N VAL A 197 -11.25 9.07 8.35
CA VAL A 197 -11.68 7.67 8.21
C VAL A 197 -12.71 7.60 7.10
N ASN A 198 -12.39 6.96 5.97
CA ASN A 198 -13.27 6.90 4.79
C ASN A 198 -13.83 8.28 4.40
N ASP A 199 -12.95 9.28 4.26
CA ASP A 199 -13.27 10.69 3.97
C ASP A 199 -14.04 11.47 5.05
N ASN A 200 -14.35 10.86 6.19
CA ASN A 200 -14.97 11.54 7.33
C ASN A 200 -13.90 12.11 8.26
N ALA A 201 -14.09 13.35 8.72
CA ALA A 201 -13.18 13.96 9.69
C ALA A 201 -13.16 13.16 11.00
N ALA A 202 -11.97 12.82 11.45
CA ALA A 202 -11.74 12.00 12.62
C ALA A 202 -10.75 12.68 13.58
N LEU A 203 -10.85 12.35 14.86
CA LEU A 203 -9.89 12.69 15.89
C LEU A 203 -9.27 11.41 16.44
N ILE A 204 -7.94 11.37 16.46
CA ILE A 204 -7.16 10.27 17.01
C ILE A 204 -6.50 10.74 18.30
N ARG A 205 -6.61 9.94 19.36
CA ARG A 205 -5.85 10.09 20.60
C ARG A 205 -5.01 8.85 20.81
N SER A 206 -3.72 9.01 21.08
CA SER A 206 -2.83 7.91 21.47
C SER A 206 -1.84 8.37 22.55
N ASP A 207 -1.56 7.50 23.52
CA ASP A 207 -0.57 7.72 24.59
C ASP A 207 0.52 6.64 24.63
N GLY A 208 0.57 5.77 23.62
CA GLY A 208 1.48 4.63 23.55
C GLY A 208 1.02 3.39 24.30
N THR A 209 -0.03 3.49 25.14
CA THR A 209 -0.70 2.34 25.75
C THR A 209 -2.00 1.99 25.02
N ASP A 210 -2.82 2.99 24.75
CA ASP A 210 -4.10 2.83 24.07
C ASP A 210 -4.26 3.89 22.98
N THR A 211 -5.01 3.51 21.94
CA THR A 211 -5.42 4.38 20.85
C THR A 211 -6.94 4.49 20.83
N SER A 212 -7.45 5.70 20.64
CA SER A 212 -8.87 6.01 20.48
C SER A 212 -9.08 6.80 19.20
N ILE A 213 -10.08 6.42 18.40
CA ILE A 213 -10.44 7.10 17.15
C ILE A 213 -11.93 7.42 17.21
N ALA A 214 -12.26 8.70 17.06
CA ALA A 214 -13.63 9.20 17.09
C ALA A 214 -13.97 9.93 15.79
N TRP A 215 -15.14 9.66 15.21
CA TRP A 215 -15.64 10.32 14.00
C TRP A 215 -17.16 10.18 13.88
N THR A 216 -17.73 10.86 12.90
CA THR A 216 -19.15 10.75 12.54
C THR A 216 -19.30 10.29 11.10
N LYS A 217 -20.36 9.52 10.80
CA LYS A 217 -20.73 9.08 9.45
C LYS A 217 -22.21 8.73 9.40
N ASP A 218 -22.93 9.19 8.37
CA ASP A 218 -24.34 8.87 8.11
C ASP A 218 -25.26 9.06 9.33
N ASP A 219 -25.12 10.18 10.04
CA ASP A 219 -25.84 10.51 11.30
C ASP A 219 -25.54 9.60 12.51
N TYR A 220 -24.51 8.77 12.41
CA TYR A 220 -23.96 8.00 13.54
C TYR A 220 -22.65 8.61 14.03
N SER A 221 -22.41 8.49 15.34
CA SER A 221 -21.11 8.75 15.96
C SER A 221 -20.40 7.44 16.29
N PHE A 222 -19.08 7.44 16.17
CA PHE A 222 -18.23 6.29 16.42
C PHE A 222 -17.11 6.63 17.40
N LEU A 223 -16.82 5.69 18.28
CA LEU A 223 -15.60 5.68 19.09
C LEU A 223 -15.04 4.27 19.06
N VAL A 224 -13.82 4.14 18.55
CA VAL A 224 -13.07 2.88 18.56
C VAL A 224 -11.88 3.04 19.50
N MET A 225 -11.80 2.18 20.50
CA MET A 225 -10.72 2.15 21.49
C MET A 225 -10.00 0.81 21.44
N SER A 226 -8.68 0.82 21.57
CA SER A 226 -7.88 -0.41 21.53
C SER A 226 -6.48 -0.20 22.10
N SER A 227 -5.87 -1.27 22.60
CA SER A 227 -4.44 -1.32 22.90
C SER A 227 -3.53 -1.51 21.67
N LEU A 228 -4.10 -1.44 20.46
CA LEU A 228 -3.37 -1.54 19.21
C LEU A 228 -2.72 -0.22 18.79
N SER A 229 -1.77 -0.35 17.85
CA SER A 229 -1.17 0.79 17.18
C SER A 229 -2.22 1.55 16.36
N GLN A 230 -1.99 2.86 16.16
CA GLN A 230 -2.86 3.70 15.34
C GLN A 230 -3.13 3.13 13.95
N ASN A 231 -2.10 2.60 13.28
CA ASN A 231 -2.25 2.07 11.93
C ASN A 231 -3.14 0.82 11.88
N ASP A 232 -2.97 -0.10 12.84
CA ASP A 232 -3.77 -1.33 12.90
C ASP A 232 -5.24 -1.02 13.22
N LEU A 233 -5.46 -0.03 14.10
CA LEU A 233 -6.79 0.40 14.48
C LEU A 233 -7.51 1.11 13.33
N LEU A 234 -6.79 1.94 12.56
CA LEU A 234 -7.33 2.62 11.38
C LEU A 234 -7.87 1.64 10.34
N ASN A 235 -7.14 0.56 10.05
CA ASN A 235 -7.63 -0.49 9.13
C ASN A 235 -8.96 -1.08 9.60
N THR A 236 -9.16 -1.22 10.91
CA THR A 236 -10.44 -1.71 11.48
C THR A 236 -11.54 -0.68 11.30
N CYS A 237 -11.27 0.60 11.61
CA CYS A 237 -12.21 1.71 11.44
C CYS A 237 -12.65 1.90 9.98
N GLU A 238 -11.71 1.83 9.04
CA GLU A 238 -11.97 1.96 7.60
C GLU A 238 -12.80 0.78 7.05
N SER A 239 -12.70 -0.38 7.70
CA SER A 239 -13.45 -1.58 7.31
C SER A 239 -14.91 -1.61 7.78
N LEU A 240 -15.37 -0.62 8.56
CA LEU A 240 -16.75 -0.60 9.04
C LEU A 240 -17.73 -0.50 7.86
N LYS A 241 -18.58 -1.52 7.72
CA LYS A 241 -19.62 -1.59 6.70
C LYS A 241 -21.00 -1.47 7.33
N LYS A 242 -21.86 -0.67 6.68
CA LYS A 242 -23.26 -0.45 7.07
C LYS A 242 -24.11 -1.68 6.75
N TYR A 243 -24.97 -2.07 7.69
CA TYR A 243 -26.03 -3.06 7.54
C TYR A 243 -27.34 -2.42 7.99
N GLU A 244 -28.28 -2.30 7.07
CA GLU A 244 -29.55 -1.58 7.28
C GLU A 244 -30.62 -2.53 7.79
N LYS A 245 -31.47 -2.03 8.69
CA LYS A 245 -32.68 -2.71 9.13
C LYS A 245 -33.66 -2.69 7.95
N GLU A 246 -34.08 -3.86 7.45
CA GLU A 246 -35.15 -3.90 6.46
C GLU A 246 -36.41 -3.31 7.08
N LEU A 247 -36.89 -2.21 6.50
CA LEU A 247 -38.17 -1.60 6.85
C LEU A 247 -39.27 -2.48 6.26
N SER A 248 -39.95 -3.26 7.11
CA SER A 248 -41.16 -4.02 6.76
C SER A 248 -42.36 -3.10 6.54
#